data_AF-A0A0R2BBE9-F1
#
_entry.id   AF-A0A0R2BBE9-F1
#
_cell.length_a   1.000
_cell.length_b   1.000
_cell.length_c   1.000
_cell.angle_alpha   90.00
_cell.angle_beta   90.00
_cell.angle_gamma   90.00
#
_symmetry.space_group_name_H-M   'P 1'
#
loop_
_entity.id
_entity.type
_entity.pdbx_description
1 polymer ?
#
loop_
_entity_poly.entity_id
_entity_poly.type
_entity_poly.pdbx_seq_one_letter_code
_entity_poly.pdbx_strand_id
1 'polypeptide(L)'
;MKKALIAGLALASFVLYLGFTTQNVSASTAYRTVTTKSYAKSTPTYHAKNATKSVYMWNSTLTKKLHNLKNYPRTTWYVKKSVKLTNGKKTGIFYYIQNKSNSVSGYVWRNYLIKGAYKSSATPTRASLSEAEIVKQVMTVLPGTVYDASLQKIADSNIAHDGDVYANMQEALPKNEQSNFAMLGFDYFDNATLLSELKAGKISYAAYSKQLLTENLTAQLKDKGQVFYSLIKGKTINDFSGWHIAVSAYPSTSKYFGSALVLLLKPTA
;
A
#
# COMPACT_ATOMS: atom_id res chain seq x y z
N MET A 1 66.40 -55.72 -17.07
CA MET A 1 66.81 -55.25 -15.74
C MET A 1 67.93 -54.23 -15.91
N LYS A 2 67.87 -53.12 -15.16
CA LYS A 2 68.88 -52.04 -15.03
C LYS A 2 69.02 -51.14 -16.28
N LYS A 3 69.16 -49.82 -16.25
CA LYS A 3 68.96 -48.68 -15.32
C LYS A 3 69.60 -47.50 -16.08
N ALA A 4 68.86 -46.47 -16.48
CA ALA A 4 69.35 -45.15 -16.91
C ALA A 4 68.09 -44.30 -17.19
N LEU A 5 67.93 -43.03 -16.86
CA LEU A 5 68.84 -41.94 -16.51
C LEU A 5 67.96 -40.92 -15.75
N ILE A 6 68.45 -40.38 -14.63
CA ILE A 6 67.84 -39.22 -13.97
C ILE A 6 68.37 -37.98 -14.71
N ALA A 7 67.49 -37.25 -15.38
CA ALA A 7 67.72 -35.89 -15.85
C ALA A 7 66.49 -35.06 -15.47
N GLY A 8 66.72 -34.03 -14.67
CA GLY A 8 65.67 -33.30 -13.97
C GLY A 8 64.85 -32.37 -14.87
N LEU A 9 63.76 -31.87 -14.30
CA LEU A 9 63.41 -30.46 -14.37
C LEU A 9 62.42 -30.19 -13.21
N ALA A 10 62.84 -29.36 -12.27
CA ALA A 10 61.96 -28.78 -11.28
C ALA A 10 61.00 -27.82 -11.98
N LEU A 11 59.73 -28.18 -12.04
CA LEU A 11 58.64 -27.24 -12.27
C LEU A 11 57.76 -27.25 -11.04
N ALA A 12 57.86 -26.15 -10.28
CA ALA A 12 57.05 -25.85 -9.13
C ALA A 12 55.57 -25.92 -9.50
N SER A 13 54.88 -26.93 -8.99
CA SER A 13 53.43 -27.00 -9.02
C SER A 13 52.90 -26.19 -7.84
N PHE A 14 52.33 -25.04 -8.17
CA PHE A 14 51.62 -24.14 -7.26
C PHE A 14 50.36 -24.86 -6.75
N VAL A 15 50.43 -25.42 -5.56
CA VAL A 15 49.29 -25.99 -4.85
C VAL A 15 48.68 -24.88 -4.00
N LEU A 16 47.66 -24.19 -4.52
CA LEU A 16 46.75 -23.39 -3.69
C LEU A 16 45.49 -24.19 -3.39
N TYR A 17 45.42 -24.64 -2.14
CA TYR A 17 44.25 -25.22 -1.52
C TYR A 17 43.14 -24.17 -1.34
N LEU A 18 41.94 -24.57 -1.74
CA LEU A 18 40.63 -24.37 -1.10
C LEU A 18 40.24 -22.99 -0.56
N GLY A 19 39.20 -22.44 -1.18
CA GLY A 19 38.35 -21.40 -0.60
C GLY A 19 36.97 -21.38 -1.23
N PHE A 20 36.28 -22.52 -1.34
CA PHE A 20 34.84 -22.51 -1.57
C PHE A 20 34.17 -21.94 -0.31
N THR A 21 33.98 -20.62 -0.28
CA THR A 21 33.04 -20.03 0.67
C THR A 21 31.65 -20.42 0.21
N THR A 22 31.11 -21.49 0.80
CA THR A 22 29.67 -21.67 0.80
C THR A 22 29.09 -20.51 1.58
N GLN A 23 28.62 -19.49 0.87
CA GLN A 23 27.72 -18.52 1.48
C GLN A 23 26.48 -19.31 1.89
N ASN A 24 26.43 -19.69 3.17
CA ASN A 24 25.20 -20.07 3.82
C ASN A 24 24.32 -18.82 3.87
N VAL A 25 23.65 -18.52 2.76
CA VAL A 25 22.48 -17.66 2.77
C VAL A 25 21.46 -18.42 3.60
N SER A 26 21.42 -18.14 4.91
CA SER A 26 20.35 -18.65 5.76
C SER A 26 19.07 -17.97 5.28
N ALA A 27 18.38 -18.61 4.34
CA ALA A 27 17.06 -18.19 3.91
C ALA A 27 16.20 -18.07 5.17
N SER A 28 15.72 -16.86 5.47
CA SER A 28 14.81 -16.65 6.59
C SER A 28 13.58 -17.51 6.35
N THR A 29 13.49 -18.64 7.05
CA THR A 29 12.40 -19.59 6.87
C THR A 29 11.07 -18.88 7.08
N ALA A 30 10.15 -19.04 6.13
CA ALA A 30 8.81 -18.50 6.23
C ALA A 30 8.15 -18.96 7.54
N TYR A 31 7.40 -18.07 8.18
CA TYR A 31 6.66 -18.44 9.37
C TYR A 31 5.47 -19.32 9.00
N ARG A 32 5.23 -20.34 9.82
CA ARG A 32 4.05 -21.21 9.76
C ARG A 32 3.17 -21.02 10.98
N THR A 33 1.88 -21.28 10.81
CA THR A 33 0.90 -21.23 11.90
C THR A 33 0.98 -22.50 12.74
N VAL A 34 1.11 -22.33 14.06
CA VAL A 34 1.08 -23.41 15.04
C VAL A 34 -0.32 -23.57 15.61
N THR A 35 -0.93 -22.46 16.03
CA THR A 35 -2.29 -22.45 16.58
C THR A 35 -3.02 -21.18 16.18
N THR A 36 -4.34 -21.29 16.03
CA THR A 36 -5.24 -20.17 15.71
C THR A 36 -6.35 -20.09 16.75
N LYS A 37 -6.62 -18.87 17.23
CA LYS A 37 -7.81 -18.52 18.00
C LYS A 37 -8.66 -17.56 17.17
N SER A 38 -9.90 -17.94 16.88
CA SER A 38 -10.87 -17.10 16.17
C SER A 38 -11.54 -16.11 17.14
N TYR A 39 -11.82 -14.91 16.65
CA TYR A 39 -12.61 -13.87 17.32
C TYR A 39 -13.90 -13.53 16.56
N ALA A 40 -14.39 -14.43 15.70
CA ALA A 40 -15.58 -14.19 14.88
C ALA A 40 -16.80 -13.69 15.68
N LYS A 41 -16.97 -14.13 16.93
CA LYS A 41 -18.11 -13.77 17.80
C LYS A 41 -17.95 -12.47 18.59
N SER A 42 -16.73 -11.96 18.80
CA SER A 42 -16.48 -10.83 19.71
C SER A 42 -15.71 -9.65 19.11
N THR A 43 -15.01 -9.86 17.98
CA THR A 43 -14.23 -8.87 17.24
C THR A 43 -13.63 -7.75 18.12
N PRO A 44 -12.70 -8.08 19.03
CA PRO A 44 -12.20 -7.10 19.98
C PRO A 44 -11.41 -6.00 19.25
N THR A 45 -11.60 -4.76 19.72
CA THR A 45 -10.96 -3.58 19.16
C THR A 45 -9.62 -3.30 19.83
N TYR A 46 -8.66 -2.82 19.05
CA TYR A 46 -7.33 -2.42 19.48
C TYR A 46 -6.90 -1.12 18.78
N HIS A 47 -5.86 -0.47 19.28
CA HIS A 47 -5.16 0.62 18.59
C HIS A 47 -3.65 0.47 18.73
N ALA A 48 -2.88 1.21 17.93
CA ALA A 48 -1.42 1.16 17.99
C ALA A 48 -0.92 1.70 19.34
N LYS A 49 -0.02 0.96 20.00
CA LYS A 49 0.59 1.36 21.28
C LYS A 49 1.36 2.67 21.17
N ASN A 50 2.04 2.86 20.05
CA ASN A 50 2.74 4.10 19.74
C ASN A 50 2.38 4.47 18.31
N ALA A 51 1.72 5.62 18.16
CA ALA A 51 1.18 6.11 16.90
C ALA A 51 2.26 6.52 15.89
N THR A 52 3.48 6.84 16.34
CA THR A 52 4.59 7.30 15.48
C THR A 52 5.61 6.20 15.22
N LYS A 53 5.65 5.16 16.06
CA LYS A 53 6.59 4.03 15.92
C LYS A 53 6.28 3.23 14.66
N SER A 54 7.32 2.99 13.86
CA SER A 54 7.26 2.12 12.69
C SER A 54 6.98 0.67 13.11
N VAL A 55 5.79 0.17 12.77
CA VAL A 55 5.35 -1.20 13.04
C VAL A 55 4.65 -1.73 11.79
N TYR A 56 5.24 -2.74 11.15
CA TYR A 56 4.68 -3.31 9.93
C TYR A 56 3.53 -4.28 10.21
N MET A 57 2.54 -4.24 9.31
CA MET A 57 1.54 -5.27 9.11
C MET A 57 2.07 -6.21 8.02
N TRP A 58 2.01 -7.52 8.27
CA TRP A 58 2.62 -8.52 7.40
C TRP A 58 1.58 -9.44 6.76
N ASN A 59 1.98 -10.16 5.71
CA ASN A 59 1.25 -11.33 5.22
C ASN A 59 1.30 -12.51 6.22
N SER A 60 0.57 -13.60 5.94
CA SER A 60 0.43 -14.75 6.86
C SER A 60 1.73 -15.51 7.16
N THR A 61 2.73 -15.41 6.29
CA THR A 61 4.03 -16.06 6.41
C THR A 61 5.14 -15.13 6.91
N LEU A 62 4.81 -13.87 7.20
CA LEU A 62 5.73 -12.81 7.60
C LEU A 62 6.90 -12.57 6.63
N THR A 63 6.67 -12.80 5.32
CA THR A 63 7.67 -12.57 4.27
C THR A 63 7.47 -11.24 3.54
N LYS A 64 6.24 -10.69 3.54
CA LYS A 64 5.90 -9.43 2.86
C LYS A 64 5.29 -8.41 3.84
N LYS A 65 5.82 -7.18 3.82
CA LYS A 65 5.23 -6.02 4.50
C LYS A 65 4.06 -5.53 3.66
N LEU A 66 2.88 -5.43 4.26
CA LEU A 66 1.66 -4.96 3.60
C LEU A 66 1.41 -3.48 3.90
N HIS A 67 1.46 -3.11 5.18
CA HIS A 67 1.20 -1.75 5.64
C HIS A 67 2.08 -1.41 6.86
N ASN A 68 1.99 -0.17 7.36
CA ASN A 68 2.67 0.25 8.57
C ASN A 68 1.71 1.04 9.49
N LEU A 69 1.62 0.64 10.76
CA LEU A 69 0.72 1.26 11.73
C LEU A 69 0.99 2.75 11.95
N LYS A 70 2.23 3.22 11.77
CA LYS A 70 2.56 4.65 11.88
C LYS A 70 1.81 5.53 10.88
N ASN A 71 1.29 4.93 9.80
CA ASN A 71 0.51 5.62 8.78
C ASN A 71 -0.97 5.75 9.16
N TYR A 72 -1.38 5.09 10.24
CA TYR A 72 -2.75 4.98 10.73
C TYR A 72 -2.85 5.32 12.23
N PRO A 73 -2.29 6.47 12.67
CA PRO A 73 -2.10 6.78 14.09
C PRO A 73 -3.40 6.86 14.90
N ARG A 74 -4.54 7.10 14.24
CA ARG A 74 -5.86 7.27 14.86
C ARG A 74 -6.84 6.15 14.49
N THR A 75 -6.33 4.97 14.18
CA THR A 75 -7.17 3.86 13.68
C THR A 75 -7.53 2.87 14.79
N THR A 76 -8.82 2.53 14.86
CA THR A 76 -9.31 1.37 15.59
C THR A 76 -9.20 0.13 14.70
N TRP A 77 -8.49 -0.87 15.20
CA TRP A 77 -8.24 -2.15 14.56
C TRP A 77 -9.14 -3.22 15.14
N TYR A 78 -9.78 -4.00 14.27
CA TYR A 78 -10.66 -5.11 14.61
C TYR A 78 -9.89 -6.41 14.49
N VAL A 79 -9.67 -7.11 15.61
CA VAL A 79 -8.97 -8.40 15.60
C VAL A 79 -9.94 -9.49 15.17
N LYS A 80 -9.62 -10.23 14.10
CA LYS A 80 -10.42 -11.39 13.67
C LYS A 80 -9.86 -12.72 14.14
N LYS A 81 -8.53 -12.81 14.28
CA LYS A 81 -7.87 -14.00 14.84
C LYS A 81 -6.54 -13.66 15.49
N SER A 82 -6.16 -14.47 16.47
CA SER A 82 -4.82 -14.53 17.04
C SER A 82 -4.16 -15.81 16.59
N VAL A 83 -2.94 -15.71 16.05
CA VAL A 83 -2.15 -16.85 15.57
C VAL A 83 -0.81 -16.92 16.26
N LYS A 84 -0.42 -18.13 16.68
CA LYS A 84 0.95 -18.43 17.07
C LYS A 84 1.72 -18.77 15.79
N LEU A 85 2.67 -17.92 15.42
CA LEU A 85 3.52 -18.10 14.25
C LEU A 85 4.92 -18.52 14.70
N THR A 86 5.54 -19.46 13.99
CA THR A 86 6.94 -19.86 14.21
C THR A 86 7.69 -20.09 12.90
N ASN A 87 8.98 -19.81 12.87
CA ASN A 87 9.88 -20.25 11.80
C ASN A 87 10.83 -21.37 12.25
N GLY A 88 10.51 -22.04 13.36
CA GLY A 88 11.36 -23.06 13.99
C GLY A 88 12.40 -22.49 14.96
N LYS A 89 12.85 -21.23 14.77
CA LYS A 89 13.81 -20.56 15.67
C LYS A 89 13.14 -19.51 16.55
N LYS A 90 12.21 -18.74 16.00
CA LYS A 90 11.48 -17.67 16.66
C LYS A 90 10.00 -17.98 16.65
N THR A 91 9.33 -17.68 17.75
CA THR A 91 7.90 -17.88 17.91
C THR A 91 7.25 -16.65 18.51
N GLY A 92 6.09 -16.26 18.01
CA GLY A 92 5.36 -15.09 18.49
C GLY A 92 3.86 -15.22 18.29
N ILE A 93 3.10 -14.41 19.04
CA ILE A 93 1.65 -14.29 18.85
C ILE A 93 1.36 -13.03 18.04
N PHE A 94 0.66 -13.22 16.94
CA PHE A 94 0.28 -12.18 16.01
C PHE A 94 -1.25 -12.07 15.98
N TYR A 95 -1.75 -10.84 15.91
CA TYR A 95 -3.14 -10.58 15.62
C TYR A 95 -3.28 -10.30 14.12
N TYR A 96 -4.22 -10.98 13.49
CA TYR A 96 -4.74 -10.52 12.22
C TYR A 96 -5.79 -9.45 12.50
N ILE A 97 -5.48 -8.23 12.06
CA ILE A 97 -6.29 -7.05 12.29
C ILE A 97 -6.74 -6.46 10.96
N GLN A 98 -7.89 -5.79 10.98
CA GLN A 98 -8.40 -5.02 9.86
C GLN A 98 -8.98 -3.69 10.35
N ASN A 99 -8.96 -2.65 9.51
CA ASN A 99 -9.71 -1.43 9.75
C ASN A 99 -11.22 -1.66 9.54
N LYS A 100 -12.05 -0.64 9.80
CA LYS A 100 -13.52 -0.76 9.71
C LYS A 100 -14.01 -1.16 8.31
N SER A 101 -13.36 -0.66 7.25
CA SER A 101 -13.69 -0.93 5.85
C SER A 101 -13.08 -2.22 5.30
N ASN A 102 -12.19 -2.88 6.06
CA ASN A 102 -11.42 -4.07 5.65
C ASN A 102 -10.40 -3.86 4.53
N SER A 103 -10.20 -2.61 4.05
CA SER A 103 -9.20 -2.24 3.03
C SER A 103 -7.77 -2.39 3.53
N VAL A 104 -7.54 -2.18 4.83
CA VAL A 104 -6.21 -2.29 5.44
C VAL A 104 -6.22 -3.44 6.43
N SER A 105 -5.51 -4.52 6.12
CA SER A 105 -5.46 -5.72 6.96
C SER A 105 -4.10 -6.42 6.94
N GLY A 106 -3.85 -7.24 7.96
CA GLY A 106 -2.58 -7.98 8.06
C GLY A 106 -2.24 -8.43 9.47
N TYR A 107 -1.09 -9.10 9.60
CA TYR A 107 -0.61 -9.66 10.85
C TYR A 107 0.33 -8.68 11.57
N VAL A 108 0.05 -8.42 12.83
CA VAL A 108 0.85 -7.55 13.70
C VAL A 108 1.20 -8.28 14.99
N TRP A 109 2.43 -8.15 15.46
CA TRP A 109 2.83 -8.70 16.76
C TRP A 109 2.02 -8.05 17.88
N ARG A 110 1.36 -8.87 18.72
CA ARG A 110 0.33 -8.38 19.66
C ARG A 110 0.82 -7.26 20.59
N ASN A 111 2.11 -7.24 20.94
CA ASN A 111 2.68 -6.30 21.90
C ASN A 111 2.80 -4.86 21.37
N TYR A 112 2.59 -4.64 20.06
CA TYR A 112 2.49 -3.30 19.47
C TYR A 112 1.08 -2.70 19.52
N LEU A 113 0.12 -3.43 20.08
CA LEU A 113 -1.28 -3.01 20.17
C LEU A 113 -1.70 -2.85 21.63
N ILE A 114 -2.60 -1.90 21.89
CA ILE A 114 -3.30 -1.72 23.16
C ILE A 114 -4.77 -2.06 22.92
N LYS A 115 -5.38 -2.78 23.86
CA LYS A 115 -6.80 -3.16 23.79
C LYS A 115 -7.69 -1.92 23.96
N GLY A 116 -8.75 -1.85 23.18
CA GLY A 116 -9.71 -0.75 23.15
C GLY A 116 -9.69 0.00 21.82
N ALA A 117 -10.84 0.56 21.46
CA ALA A 117 -10.94 1.47 20.33
C ALA A 117 -10.04 2.69 20.56
N TYR A 118 -9.49 3.24 19.48
CA TYR A 118 -8.83 4.53 19.54
C TYR A 118 -9.85 5.58 19.99
N LYS A 119 -9.55 6.29 21.07
CA LYS A 119 -10.33 7.43 21.57
C LYS A 119 -9.55 8.70 21.27
N SER A 120 -10.12 9.60 20.48
CA SER A 120 -9.56 10.94 20.32
C SER A 120 -9.84 11.73 21.59
N SER A 121 -8.82 12.34 22.20
CA SER A 121 -8.96 13.25 23.32
C SER A 121 -9.32 14.69 22.90
N ALA A 122 -9.68 14.90 21.62
CA ALA A 122 -10.15 16.18 21.12
C ALA A 122 -11.67 16.15 20.94
N THR A 123 -12.34 17.15 21.52
CA THR A 123 -13.77 17.43 21.37
C THR A 123 -14.21 17.30 19.90
N PRO A 124 -15.26 16.54 19.58
CA PRO A 124 -15.63 16.25 18.21
C PRO A 124 -16.45 17.39 17.62
N THR A 125 -15.83 18.25 16.81
CA THR A 125 -16.54 19.03 15.77
C THR A 125 -16.30 18.47 14.37
N ARG A 126 -15.78 17.24 14.27
CA ARG A 126 -15.36 16.64 13.00
C ARG A 126 -16.00 15.26 12.83
N ALA A 127 -16.93 15.13 11.89
CA ALA A 127 -17.30 13.81 11.38
C ALA A 127 -16.00 13.13 10.90
N SER A 128 -15.69 11.96 11.47
CA SER A 128 -14.52 11.19 11.06
C SER A 128 -14.80 10.62 9.67
N LEU A 129 -14.34 11.31 8.63
CA LEU A 129 -14.47 10.84 7.25
C LEU A 129 -13.74 9.52 7.09
N SER A 130 -14.51 8.47 6.83
CA SER A 130 -14.04 7.15 6.46
C SER A 130 -13.58 7.13 5.01
N GLU A 131 -12.77 6.13 4.67
CA GLU A 131 -12.31 5.90 3.30
C GLU A 131 -13.48 5.76 2.31
N ALA A 132 -14.52 5.01 2.67
CA ALA A 132 -15.70 4.84 1.82
C ALA A 132 -16.46 6.15 1.55
N GLU A 133 -16.56 7.04 2.54
CA GLU A 133 -17.18 8.36 2.37
C GLU A 133 -16.34 9.28 1.48
N ILE A 134 -15.01 9.17 1.57
CA ILE A 134 -14.09 9.90 0.72
C ILE A 134 -14.18 9.40 -0.73
N VAL A 135 -14.12 8.08 -0.94
CA VAL A 135 -14.28 7.44 -2.25
C VAL A 135 -15.57 7.90 -2.92
N LYS A 136 -16.69 7.88 -2.18
CA LYS A 136 -17.98 8.39 -2.67
C LYS A 136 -17.89 9.85 -3.09
N GLN A 137 -17.30 10.71 -2.26
CA GLN A 137 -17.14 12.13 -2.58
C GLN A 137 -16.28 12.37 -3.83
N VAL A 138 -15.17 11.65 -3.99
CA VAL A 138 -14.32 11.78 -5.19
C VAL A 138 -15.06 11.32 -6.44
N MET A 139 -15.81 10.21 -6.37
CA MET A 139 -16.60 9.72 -7.52
C MET A 139 -17.66 10.73 -7.97
N THR A 140 -18.27 11.50 -7.05
CA THR A 140 -19.22 12.56 -7.44
C THR A 140 -18.61 13.72 -8.22
N VAL A 141 -17.28 13.87 -8.19
CA VAL A 141 -16.58 14.94 -8.92
C VAL A 141 -16.39 14.61 -10.39
N LEU A 142 -16.39 13.34 -10.76
CA LEU A 142 -16.24 12.85 -12.13
C LEU A 142 -17.58 12.26 -12.61
N PRO A 143 -18.56 13.11 -12.97
CA PRO A 143 -19.91 12.66 -13.29
C PRO A 143 -19.92 11.67 -14.46
N GLY A 144 -20.82 10.69 -14.38
CA GLY A 144 -21.00 9.67 -15.41
C GLY A 144 -19.96 8.55 -15.40
N THR A 145 -18.96 8.59 -14.52
CA THR A 145 -18.05 7.45 -14.32
C THR A 145 -18.78 6.25 -13.72
N VAL A 146 -18.29 5.05 -14.03
CA VAL A 146 -18.85 3.76 -13.61
C VAL A 146 -17.93 3.13 -12.57
N TYR A 147 -18.43 2.86 -11.37
CA TYR A 147 -17.65 2.18 -10.33
C TYR A 147 -17.21 0.78 -10.81
N ASP A 148 -15.91 0.51 -10.72
CA ASP A 148 -15.34 -0.78 -11.10
C ASP A 148 -14.72 -1.50 -9.89
N ALA A 149 -15.36 -2.59 -9.46
CA ALA A 149 -14.94 -3.36 -8.30
C ALA A 149 -13.61 -4.12 -8.51
N SER A 150 -13.25 -4.45 -9.76
CA SER A 150 -11.98 -5.10 -10.09
C SER A 150 -10.84 -4.09 -10.06
N LEU A 151 -11.07 -2.90 -10.63
CA LEU A 151 -10.14 -1.78 -10.56
C LEU A 151 -9.96 -1.30 -9.11
N GLN A 152 -11.01 -1.33 -8.29
CA GLN A 152 -10.94 -0.98 -6.87
C GLN A 152 -10.03 -1.94 -6.07
N LYS A 153 -10.04 -3.24 -6.37
CA LYS A 153 -9.09 -4.18 -5.75
C LYS A 153 -7.64 -3.83 -6.08
N ILE A 154 -7.38 -3.36 -7.31
CA ILE A 154 -6.05 -2.91 -7.72
C ILE A 154 -5.66 -1.64 -6.95
N ALA A 155 -6.58 -0.69 -6.81
CA ALA A 155 -6.38 0.53 -6.03
C ALA A 155 -6.04 0.21 -4.56
N ASP A 156 -6.82 -0.66 -3.91
CA ASP A 156 -6.66 -1.01 -2.49
C ASP A 156 -5.34 -1.75 -2.20
N SER A 157 -4.86 -2.56 -3.16
CA SER A 157 -3.68 -3.40 -2.98
C SER A 157 -2.33 -2.67 -3.13
N ASN A 158 -2.31 -1.46 -3.71
CA ASN A 158 -1.10 -0.72 -4.07
C ASN A 158 -0.90 0.59 -3.28
N ILE A 159 -1.63 0.79 -2.17
CA ILE A 159 -1.54 2.00 -1.31
C ILE A 159 -0.21 2.09 -0.53
N ALA A 160 0.56 1.02 -0.50
CA ALA A 160 1.97 1.06 -0.13
C ALA A 160 2.73 0.57 -1.36
N HIS A 161 3.89 1.13 -1.67
CA HIS A 161 5.16 0.44 -1.95
C HIS A 161 6.14 1.49 -2.50
N ASP A 162 7.41 1.41 -2.06
CA ASP A 162 8.51 2.07 -2.76
C ASP A 162 8.51 1.59 -4.23
N GLY A 163 8.60 2.51 -5.21
CA GLY A 163 8.66 2.17 -6.64
C GLY A 163 7.69 2.96 -7.53
N ASP A 164 7.60 2.57 -8.81
CA ASP A 164 6.69 3.18 -9.79
C ASP A 164 5.25 2.66 -9.59
N VAL A 165 4.45 3.44 -8.86
CA VAL A 165 3.06 3.11 -8.52
C VAL A 165 2.20 2.93 -9.77
N TYR A 166 2.44 3.71 -10.82
CA TYR A 166 1.67 3.61 -12.05
C TYR A 166 1.94 2.28 -12.75
N ALA A 167 3.22 1.93 -12.95
CA ALA A 167 3.60 0.68 -13.62
C ALA A 167 3.02 -0.54 -12.89
N ASN A 168 3.12 -0.57 -11.56
CA ASN A 168 2.58 -1.66 -10.75
C ASN A 168 1.06 -1.82 -10.90
N MET A 169 0.32 -0.70 -10.93
CA MET A 169 -1.13 -0.73 -11.11
C MET A 169 -1.52 -1.12 -12.55
N GLN A 170 -0.76 -0.64 -13.54
CA GLN A 170 -0.97 -0.97 -14.95
C GLN A 170 -0.72 -2.46 -15.21
N GLU A 171 0.37 -3.03 -14.69
CA GLU A 171 0.70 -4.44 -14.84
C GLU A 171 -0.32 -5.38 -14.17
N ALA A 172 -1.03 -4.89 -13.13
CA ALA A 172 -2.09 -5.64 -12.47
C ALA A 172 -3.39 -5.73 -13.29
N LEU A 173 -3.54 -4.94 -14.35
CA LEU A 173 -4.70 -4.98 -15.25
C LEU A 173 -4.56 -6.10 -16.30
N PRO A 174 -5.69 -6.61 -16.83
CA PRO A 174 -5.71 -7.44 -18.03
C PRO A 174 -4.92 -6.79 -19.17
N LYS A 175 -4.15 -7.58 -19.93
CA LYS A 175 -3.25 -7.07 -20.99
C LYS A 175 -3.95 -6.16 -22.01
N ASN A 176 -5.20 -6.46 -22.34
CA ASN A 176 -6.03 -5.69 -23.27
C ASN A 176 -6.53 -4.35 -22.70
N GLU A 177 -6.42 -4.12 -21.39
CA GLU A 177 -6.86 -2.92 -20.70
C GLU A 177 -5.70 -1.98 -20.35
N GLN A 178 -4.47 -2.47 -20.32
CA GLN A 178 -3.29 -1.71 -19.87
C GLN A 178 -3.08 -0.40 -20.66
N SER A 179 -3.36 -0.39 -21.96
CA SER A 179 -3.24 0.80 -22.81
C SER A 179 -4.36 1.83 -22.62
N ASN A 180 -5.43 1.46 -21.92
CA ASN A 180 -6.60 2.31 -21.62
C ASN A 180 -6.57 2.87 -20.19
N PHE A 181 -5.52 2.55 -19.43
CA PHE A 181 -5.38 2.96 -18.04
C PHE A 181 -4.80 4.37 -17.91
N ALA A 182 -5.39 5.16 -17.03
CA ALA A 182 -4.91 6.47 -16.62
C ALA A 182 -5.01 6.62 -15.10
N MET A 183 -4.18 7.50 -14.53
CA MET A 183 -4.15 7.73 -13.10
C MET A 183 -3.95 9.21 -12.78
N LEU A 184 -4.66 9.70 -11.75
CA LEU A 184 -4.50 11.04 -11.18
C LEU A 184 -4.15 10.92 -9.69
N GLY A 185 -3.05 11.53 -9.27
CA GLY A 185 -2.66 11.62 -7.86
C GLY A 185 -2.89 13.01 -7.28
N PHE A 186 -3.32 13.08 -6.02
CA PHE A 186 -3.53 14.35 -5.30
C PHE A 186 -2.26 14.85 -4.58
N ASP A 187 -1.20 14.06 -4.61
CA ASP A 187 0.10 14.30 -4.00
C ASP A 187 1.09 15.02 -4.93
N TYR A 188 0.78 15.18 -6.22
CA TYR A 188 1.62 15.86 -7.20
C TYR A 188 1.56 17.39 -7.14
N PHE A 189 0.57 17.96 -6.45
CA PHE A 189 0.33 19.40 -6.40
C PHE A 189 0.32 19.87 -4.96
N ASP A 190 1.30 20.69 -4.61
CA ASP A 190 1.46 21.23 -3.25
C ASP A 190 0.49 22.39 -3.02
N ASN A 191 -0.79 22.08 -2.76
CA ASN A 191 -1.79 23.07 -2.38
C ASN A 191 -2.01 23.04 -0.86
N ALA A 192 -0.98 23.45 -0.11
CA ALA A 192 -0.94 23.42 1.34
C ALA A 192 -2.12 24.16 2.00
N THR A 193 -2.56 25.27 1.39
CA THR A 193 -3.72 26.04 1.83
C THR A 193 -5.00 25.21 1.74
N LEU A 194 -5.30 24.66 0.57
CA LEU A 194 -6.50 23.85 0.35
C LEU A 194 -6.53 22.60 1.25
N LEU A 195 -5.38 21.96 1.44
CA LEU A 195 -5.22 20.84 2.36
C LEU A 195 -5.47 21.24 3.82
N SER A 196 -5.04 22.44 4.22
CA SER A 196 -5.29 22.97 5.56
C SER A 196 -6.78 23.24 5.79
N GLU A 197 -7.49 23.75 4.78
CA GLU A 197 -8.93 23.99 4.83
C GLU A 197 -9.72 22.68 4.94
N LEU A 198 -9.34 21.66 4.16
CA LEU A 198 -9.90 20.32 4.27
C LEU A 198 -9.64 19.72 5.67
N LYS A 199 -8.42 19.85 6.19
CA LYS A 199 -8.05 19.36 7.52
C LYS A 199 -8.79 20.08 8.64
N ALA A 200 -9.08 21.37 8.46
CA ALA A 200 -9.89 22.19 9.35
C ALA A 200 -11.41 21.96 9.19
N GLY A 201 -11.84 21.22 8.15
CA GLY A 201 -13.25 20.97 7.87
C GLY A 201 -13.99 22.16 7.26
N LYS A 202 -13.26 23.16 6.75
CA LYS A 202 -13.82 24.34 6.08
C LYS A 202 -14.40 24.00 4.71
N ILE A 203 -13.86 22.98 4.06
CA ILE A 203 -14.31 22.45 2.78
C ILE A 203 -14.55 20.94 2.88
N SER A 204 -15.46 20.43 2.03
CA SER A 204 -15.68 18.99 1.89
C SER A 204 -14.54 18.33 1.11
N TYR A 205 -14.44 17.01 1.19
CA TYR A 205 -13.49 16.27 0.36
C TYR A 205 -13.87 16.38 -1.12
N ALA A 206 -15.17 16.42 -1.46
CA ALA A 206 -15.63 16.64 -2.82
C ALA A 206 -15.18 18.01 -3.39
N ALA A 207 -15.30 19.09 -2.60
CA ALA A 207 -14.84 20.42 -3.01
C ALA A 207 -13.31 20.44 -3.20
N TYR A 208 -12.58 19.85 -2.24
CA TYR A 208 -11.13 19.67 -2.31
C TYR A 208 -10.70 18.89 -3.57
N SER A 209 -11.30 17.73 -3.83
CA SER A 209 -10.96 16.89 -4.99
C SER A 209 -11.36 17.54 -6.31
N LYS A 210 -12.46 18.31 -6.34
CA LYS A 210 -12.88 19.04 -7.55
C LYS A 210 -11.84 20.06 -7.96
N GLN A 211 -11.31 20.82 -7.01
CA GLN A 211 -10.28 21.80 -7.30
C GLN A 211 -8.99 21.13 -7.79
N LEU A 212 -8.49 20.12 -7.07
CA LEU A 212 -7.28 19.40 -7.47
C LEU A 212 -7.44 18.71 -8.83
N LEU A 213 -8.53 17.98 -9.08
CA LEU A 213 -8.75 17.32 -10.38
C LEU A 213 -8.85 18.34 -11.51
N THR A 214 -9.49 19.49 -11.28
CA THR A 214 -9.54 20.57 -12.28
C THR A 214 -8.14 21.11 -12.58
N GLU A 215 -7.34 21.38 -11.56
CA GLU A 215 -5.95 21.83 -11.70
C GLU A 215 -5.10 20.78 -12.43
N ASN A 216 -5.17 19.50 -12.02
CA ASN A 216 -4.41 18.40 -12.62
C ASN A 216 -4.69 18.21 -14.11
N LEU A 217 -5.96 18.36 -14.52
CA LEU A 217 -6.40 18.13 -15.89
C LEU A 217 -6.13 19.32 -16.82
N THR A 218 -6.11 20.54 -16.26
CA THR A 218 -5.91 21.80 -17.03
C THR A 218 -4.47 22.32 -17.01
N ALA A 219 -3.66 21.95 -16.02
CA ALA A 219 -2.28 22.36 -15.95
C ALA A 219 -1.51 21.88 -17.20
N GLN A 220 -0.79 22.80 -17.84
CA GLN A 220 0.29 22.43 -18.74
C GLN A 220 1.36 21.76 -17.87
N LEU A 221 1.29 20.44 -17.74
CA LEU A 221 2.29 19.61 -17.06
C LEU A 221 3.64 19.92 -17.72
N LYS A 222 4.43 20.81 -17.11
CA LYS A 222 5.59 21.44 -17.75
C LYS A 222 6.76 20.51 -17.97
N ASP A 223 6.72 19.31 -17.41
CA ASP A 223 7.72 18.31 -17.71
C ASP A 223 7.21 16.94 -17.25
N LYS A 224 7.82 15.90 -17.82
CA LYS A 224 7.60 14.47 -17.59
C LYS A 224 6.61 13.83 -18.57
N GLY A 225 7.19 13.31 -19.65
CA GLY A 225 6.61 12.35 -20.60
C GLY A 225 6.19 11.05 -19.94
N GLN A 226 5.14 11.13 -19.11
CA GLN A 226 4.55 10.00 -18.43
C GLN A 226 3.35 9.54 -19.24
N VAL A 227 3.47 8.34 -19.83
CA VAL A 227 2.45 7.68 -20.66
C VAL A 227 1.07 7.69 -20.00
N PHE A 228 1.02 7.70 -18.66
CA PHE A 228 -0.18 7.66 -17.85
C PHE A 228 -1.10 8.88 -17.87
N TYR A 229 -0.61 10.04 -18.33
CA TYR A 229 -1.44 11.25 -18.49
C TYR A 229 -1.94 11.44 -19.93
N SER A 230 -1.42 10.68 -20.90
CA SER A 230 -1.70 10.90 -22.33
C SER A 230 -3.19 10.79 -22.66
N LEU A 231 -3.90 9.82 -22.06
CA LEU A 231 -5.32 9.59 -22.27
C LEU A 231 -6.23 10.68 -21.70
N ILE A 232 -5.74 11.46 -20.74
CA ILE A 232 -6.53 12.40 -19.96
C ILE A 232 -6.09 13.86 -20.11
N LYS A 233 -5.02 14.09 -20.88
CA LYS A 233 -4.49 15.43 -21.17
C LYS A 233 -5.55 16.29 -21.85
N GLY A 234 -5.77 17.50 -21.32
CA GLY A 234 -6.70 18.48 -21.89
C GLY A 234 -8.19 18.14 -21.69
N LYS A 235 -8.49 17.07 -20.94
CA LYS A 235 -9.86 16.78 -20.50
C LYS A 235 -10.26 17.72 -19.36
N THR A 236 -11.54 17.74 -19.08
CA THR A 236 -12.17 18.34 -17.90
C THR A 236 -12.79 17.21 -17.07
N ILE A 237 -13.20 17.53 -15.83
CA ILE A 237 -13.87 16.58 -14.96
C ILE A 237 -15.16 15.97 -15.56
N ASN A 238 -15.73 16.58 -16.60
CA ASN A 238 -16.95 16.11 -17.25
C ASN A 238 -16.70 15.12 -18.41
N ASP A 239 -15.44 14.92 -18.82
CA ASP A 239 -15.09 14.12 -20.01
C ASP A 239 -14.90 12.62 -19.73
N PHE A 240 -15.31 12.17 -18.54
CA PHE A 240 -15.11 10.81 -18.04
C PHE A 240 -16.40 10.00 -17.97
N SER A 241 -17.49 10.49 -18.57
CA SER A 241 -18.73 9.72 -18.66
C SER A 241 -18.50 8.38 -19.35
N GLY A 242 -18.97 7.29 -18.75
CA GLY A 242 -18.76 5.91 -19.20
C GLY A 242 -17.41 5.32 -18.80
N TRP A 243 -16.43 6.10 -18.33
CA TRP A 243 -15.15 5.55 -17.89
C TRP A 243 -15.30 4.81 -16.57
N HIS A 244 -14.53 3.74 -16.43
CA HIS A 244 -14.49 2.95 -15.22
C HIS A 244 -13.59 3.65 -14.19
N ILE A 245 -14.03 3.75 -12.94
CA ILE A 245 -13.34 4.48 -11.87
C ILE A 245 -13.11 3.60 -10.64
N ALA A 246 -11.93 3.77 -10.04
CA ALA A 246 -11.66 3.38 -8.68
C ALA A 246 -10.90 4.49 -7.95
N VAL A 247 -11.05 4.54 -6.62
CA VAL A 247 -10.40 5.56 -5.81
C VAL A 247 -9.75 4.89 -4.61
N SER A 248 -8.44 5.10 -4.46
CA SER A 248 -7.71 4.76 -3.24
C SER A 248 -7.49 6.05 -2.45
N ALA A 249 -7.96 6.12 -1.21
CA ALA A 249 -7.83 7.33 -0.40
C ALA A 249 -7.55 7.02 1.06
N TYR A 250 -6.99 7.99 1.76
CA TYR A 250 -6.67 7.84 3.18
C TYR A 250 -7.78 8.46 4.07
N PRO A 251 -8.29 7.73 5.07
CA PRO A 251 -9.29 8.27 5.99
C PRO A 251 -8.73 9.42 6.82
N SER A 252 -9.62 10.22 7.42
CA SER A 252 -9.26 11.36 8.31
C SER A 252 -8.40 11.00 9.52
N THR A 253 -8.29 9.70 9.83
CA THR A 253 -7.44 9.13 10.88
C THR A 253 -6.00 8.87 10.44
N SER A 254 -5.72 8.95 9.14
CA SER A 254 -4.39 8.77 8.55
C SER A 254 -3.61 10.07 8.52
N LYS A 255 -2.28 9.98 8.64
CA LYS A 255 -1.39 11.12 8.41
C LYS A 255 -1.37 11.59 6.95
N TYR A 256 -1.78 10.72 6.02
CA TYR A 256 -1.89 10.99 4.59
C TYR A 256 -3.30 11.48 4.20
N PHE A 257 -4.14 11.84 5.17
CA PHE A 257 -5.44 12.42 4.88
C PHE A 257 -5.31 13.65 3.98
N GLY A 258 -6.06 13.65 2.88
CA GLY A 258 -5.97 14.62 1.78
C GLY A 258 -5.26 14.08 0.54
N SER A 259 -4.51 12.99 0.65
CA SER A 259 -3.99 12.26 -0.50
C SER A 259 -5.00 11.22 -0.99
N ALA A 260 -5.08 11.05 -2.31
CA ALA A 260 -5.81 9.99 -2.99
C ALA A 260 -5.19 9.70 -4.36
N LEU A 261 -5.47 8.50 -4.87
CA LEU A 261 -5.21 8.08 -6.23
C LEU A 261 -6.56 7.77 -6.89
N VAL A 262 -6.79 8.38 -8.05
CA VAL A 262 -7.96 8.12 -8.90
C VAL A 262 -7.49 7.32 -10.09
N LEU A 263 -7.96 6.09 -10.18
CA LEU A 263 -7.70 5.17 -11.27
C LEU A 263 -8.85 5.29 -12.27
N LEU A 264 -8.51 5.41 -13.54
CA LEU A 264 -9.45 5.59 -14.63
C LEU A 264 -9.13 4.60 -15.74
N LEU A 265 -10.16 3.91 -16.22
CA LEU A 265 -10.03 3.01 -17.36
C LEU A 265 -11.00 3.44 -18.46
N LYS A 266 -10.43 3.79 -19.61
CA LYS A 266 -11.21 4.16 -20.79
C LYS A 266 -11.98 2.92 -21.29
N PRO A 267 -13.28 3.04 -21.61
CA PRO A 267 -14.02 1.94 -22.20
C PRO A 267 -13.39 1.51 -23.52
N THR A 268 -13.21 0.20 -23.69
CA THR A 268 -12.95 -0.39 -25.02
C THR A 268 -14.22 -0.29 -25.84
N ALA A 269 -14.09 0.30 -27.04
CA ALA A 269 -15.14 0.26 -28.05
C ALA A 269 -15.37 -1.18 -28.55
#